data_AF-A0A9D2VWW5-F1
#
_entry.id   AF-A0A9D2VWW5-F1
#
_cell.length_a   1.000
_cell.length_b   1.000
_cell.length_c   1.000
_cell.angle_alpha   90.00
_cell.angle_beta   90.00
_cell.angle_gamma   90.00
#
_symmetry.space_group_name_H-M   'P 1'
#
loop_
_entity.id
_entity.type
_entity.pdbx_description
1 polymer ?
#
loop_
_entity_poly.entity_id
_entity_poly.type
_entity_poly.pdbx_seq_one_letter_code
_entity_poly.pdbx_strand_id
1 'polypeptide(L)'
;MKNFWNWEMNIFQSHINHDGVTGKERDDMRRRGILFKAILLSVLIVVVLTGCQRNPEEGPREIAQTYFDAVKKGDVDKALSCYVPEVQQAIETGKDLSGLLSGKLFGGDVTDLGQSFMGAAAAEKYKNYEFKATGVKFMDDKGTKATVTVEVYIDDKLDREIKVSTVKYQDEWYIDADVLSESNTSEESSDTQERKAEFWESFEGEDTENLYLADARSFSEGAAWLTVSNGESFQSMVINEKGKSLYQRKVSTGTPSCMTNFSNEVSFISDENGSAVVNTKGKVVFTDEDIYKKCEEIFGEGSLDSFELLRSDSEEELFNGYSKVTMEVNTYEGSGCYQGILKPDGTWLLEPEEVQITMYPEWPLAVIVDREDNERALKLDTGEIYDAGPETHSNNLTGAYSSFFHTEFTQESFAATDGWGNDQSRQIPLRRWMLESLQENTDGLVYDSEMNAFVDKERKKVIDLSEYTHVEDNVPVFTNGYALLLVQNPDGDTYYTVVDKEGKRVFEPKKWGSYGRGYAYITGDRFLITSPIAPQFYAFAPNLGMAYMDLLTGEPIDGMSYEKMYPYVGEIALVMNELGYYDYIDLDGNVIF
;
A
#
# COMPACT_ATOMS: atom_id res chain seq x y z
N MET A 1 -53.27 -35.58 -19.03
CA MET A 1 -54.43 -34.66 -19.06
C MET A 1 -55.67 -35.16 -19.81
N LYS A 2 -55.59 -35.97 -20.87
CA LYS A 2 -56.81 -36.50 -21.56
C LYS A 2 -57.71 -37.43 -20.72
N ASN A 3 -57.18 -38.08 -19.69
CA ASN A 3 -57.95 -39.08 -18.91
C ASN A 3 -58.72 -38.49 -17.72
N PHE A 4 -58.42 -37.26 -17.28
CA PHE A 4 -59.16 -36.58 -16.20
C PHE A 4 -60.48 -36.00 -16.72
N TRP A 5 -60.47 -35.48 -17.96
CA TRP A 5 -61.64 -34.90 -18.63
C TRP A 5 -62.74 -35.90 -18.97
N ASN A 6 -62.40 -37.17 -19.25
CA ASN A 6 -63.39 -38.21 -19.56
C ASN A 6 -64.12 -38.75 -18.31
N TRP A 7 -63.57 -38.55 -17.12
CA TRP A 7 -64.19 -39.02 -15.87
C TRP A 7 -65.24 -38.01 -15.37
N GLU A 8 -64.94 -36.71 -15.39
CA GLU A 8 -65.88 -35.66 -14.95
C GLU A 8 -67.07 -35.47 -15.91
N MET A 9 -66.87 -35.63 -17.23
CA MET A 9 -67.95 -35.50 -18.23
C MET A 9 -69.05 -36.55 -18.10
N ASN A 10 -68.72 -37.77 -17.64
CA ASN A 10 -69.73 -38.83 -17.43
C ASN A 10 -70.61 -38.57 -16.19
N ILE A 11 -70.07 -37.88 -15.18
CA ILE A 11 -70.82 -37.56 -13.96
C ILE A 11 -71.87 -36.48 -14.25
N PHE A 12 -71.53 -35.48 -15.08
CA PHE A 12 -72.43 -34.37 -15.40
C PHE A 12 -73.59 -34.74 -16.33
N GLN A 13 -73.39 -35.66 -17.28
CA GLN A 13 -74.48 -36.12 -18.15
C GLN A 13 -75.49 -37.03 -17.44
N SER A 14 -75.08 -37.74 -16.38
CA SER A 14 -75.99 -38.61 -15.62
C SER A 14 -77.10 -37.85 -14.87
N HIS A 15 -76.86 -36.59 -14.51
CA HIS A 15 -77.77 -35.80 -13.68
C HIS A 15 -78.84 -35.01 -14.44
N ILE A 16 -78.78 -34.96 -15.78
CA ILE A 16 -79.70 -34.14 -16.59
C ILE A 16 -80.89 -34.97 -17.13
N ASN A 17 -80.84 -36.30 -17.08
CA ASN A 17 -81.86 -37.18 -17.67
C ASN A 17 -82.87 -37.78 -16.68
N HIS A 18 -83.03 -37.21 -15.48
CA HIS A 18 -84.16 -37.58 -14.62
C HIS A 18 -85.33 -36.61 -14.77
N ASP A 19 -86.41 -37.13 -15.32
CA ASP A 19 -87.70 -36.49 -15.56
C ASP A 19 -88.25 -35.82 -14.30
N GLY A 20 -88.54 -34.51 -14.40
CA GLY A 20 -89.25 -33.80 -13.33
C GLY A 20 -89.05 -32.30 -13.20
N VAL A 21 -88.50 -31.58 -14.20
CA VAL A 21 -88.21 -30.15 -14.06
C VAL A 21 -89.12 -29.29 -14.94
N THR A 22 -89.84 -28.36 -14.33
CA THR A 22 -90.90 -27.55 -14.95
C THR A 22 -90.35 -26.42 -15.83
N GLY A 23 -91.14 -25.92 -16.80
CA GLY A 23 -90.69 -24.97 -17.82
C GLY A 23 -90.05 -23.67 -17.29
N LYS A 24 -90.41 -23.25 -16.07
CA LYS A 24 -89.85 -22.07 -15.41
C LYS A 24 -88.44 -22.33 -14.83
N GLU A 25 -88.19 -23.54 -14.36
CA GLU A 25 -86.86 -23.98 -13.90
C GLU A 25 -85.91 -24.23 -15.07
N ARG A 26 -86.42 -24.64 -16.24
CA ARG A 26 -85.60 -24.74 -17.47
C ARG A 26 -85.07 -23.38 -17.93
N ASP A 27 -85.87 -22.32 -17.87
CA ASP A 27 -85.42 -20.98 -18.28
C ASP A 27 -84.47 -20.34 -17.26
N ASP A 28 -84.68 -20.59 -15.96
CA ASP A 28 -83.75 -20.13 -14.92
C ASP A 28 -82.42 -20.92 -14.98
N MET A 29 -82.45 -22.22 -15.29
CA MET A 29 -81.24 -23.02 -15.55
C MET A 29 -80.55 -22.63 -16.87
N ARG A 30 -81.28 -22.20 -17.89
CA ARG A 30 -80.69 -21.67 -19.14
C ARG A 30 -80.02 -20.32 -18.90
N ARG A 31 -80.65 -19.41 -18.15
CA ARG A 31 -80.05 -18.13 -17.76
C ARG A 31 -78.85 -18.33 -16.85
N ARG A 32 -78.94 -19.20 -15.84
CA ARG A 32 -77.80 -19.57 -14.99
C ARG A 32 -76.71 -20.29 -15.77
N GLY A 33 -77.04 -21.15 -16.73
CA GLY A 33 -76.06 -21.83 -17.59
C GLY A 33 -75.36 -20.88 -18.57
N ILE A 34 -76.05 -19.86 -19.07
CA ILE A 34 -75.45 -18.79 -19.89
C ILE A 34 -74.62 -17.84 -19.02
N LEU A 35 -75.10 -17.49 -17.82
CA LEU A 35 -74.36 -16.68 -16.86
C LEU A 35 -73.11 -17.42 -16.36
N PHE A 36 -73.21 -18.72 -16.09
CA PHE A 36 -72.11 -19.56 -15.66
C PHE A 36 -71.12 -19.79 -16.80
N LYS A 37 -71.56 -19.97 -18.04
CA LYS A 37 -70.67 -19.99 -19.21
C LYS A 37 -70.00 -18.64 -19.47
N ALA A 38 -70.70 -17.52 -19.26
CA ALA A 38 -70.13 -16.18 -19.38
C ALA A 38 -69.11 -15.89 -18.27
N ILE A 39 -69.38 -16.33 -17.03
CA ILE A 39 -68.48 -16.24 -15.88
C ILE A 39 -67.28 -17.18 -16.07
N LEU A 40 -67.48 -18.41 -16.56
CA LEU A 40 -66.37 -19.31 -16.86
C LEU A 40 -65.52 -18.79 -18.00
N LEU A 41 -66.12 -18.18 -19.03
CA LEU A 41 -65.40 -17.58 -20.15
C LEU A 41 -64.66 -16.31 -19.71
N SER A 42 -65.24 -15.49 -18.83
CA SER A 42 -64.55 -14.32 -18.27
C SER A 42 -63.48 -14.72 -17.26
N VAL A 43 -63.65 -15.79 -16.48
CA VAL A 43 -62.59 -16.36 -15.64
C VAL A 43 -61.52 -17.03 -16.49
N LEU A 44 -61.86 -17.69 -17.61
CA LEU A 44 -60.85 -18.23 -18.53
C LEU A 44 -60.11 -17.11 -19.28
N ILE A 45 -60.79 -16.04 -19.68
CA ILE A 45 -60.16 -14.87 -20.30
C ILE A 45 -59.30 -14.13 -19.27
N VAL A 46 -59.74 -14.02 -18.01
CA VAL A 46 -58.92 -13.50 -16.92
C VAL A 46 -57.76 -14.44 -16.63
N VAL A 47 -57.90 -15.77 -16.61
CA VAL A 47 -56.80 -16.73 -16.35
C VAL A 47 -55.86 -16.87 -17.55
N VAL A 48 -56.31 -16.62 -18.79
CA VAL A 48 -55.47 -16.60 -20.00
C VAL A 48 -54.81 -15.22 -20.19
N LEU A 49 -55.39 -14.12 -19.68
CA LEU A 49 -54.77 -12.78 -19.67
C LEU A 49 -53.98 -12.49 -18.38
N THR A 50 -54.21 -13.23 -17.30
CA THR A 50 -53.37 -13.28 -16.08
C THR A 50 -52.49 -14.53 -16.05
N GLY A 51 -52.38 -15.21 -17.19
CA GLY A 51 -51.38 -16.23 -17.45
C GLY A 51 -49.99 -15.61 -17.36
N CYS A 52 -49.45 -15.62 -16.14
CA CYS A 52 -48.04 -15.47 -15.78
C CYS A 52 -47.34 -14.19 -16.27
N GLN A 53 -47.78 -13.02 -15.81
CA GLN A 53 -46.76 -12.06 -15.34
C GLN A 53 -46.35 -12.52 -13.93
N ARG A 54 -45.52 -13.57 -13.85
CA ARG A 54 -44.61 -13.71 -12.70
C ARG A 54 -43.92 -12.37 -12.58
N ASN A 55 -43.77 -11.85 -11.35
CA ASN A 55 -42.98 -10.64 -11.16
C ASN A 55 -41.66 -10.91 -11.92
N PRO A 56 -41.26 -10.09 -12.91
CA PRO A 56 -40.12 -10.42 -13.76
C PRO A 56 -38.87 -10.70 -12.90
N GLU A 57 -38.77 -10.04 -11.75
CA GLU A 57 -37.73 -10.22 -10.74
C GLU A 57 -37.78 -11.56 -9.98
N GLU A 58 -38.89 -12.27 -10.00
CA GLU A 58 -39.09 -13.52 -9.24
C GLU A 58 -38.16 -14.62 -9.73
N GLY A 59 -38.04 -14.81 -11.05
CA GLY A 59 -37.16 -15.81 -11.65
C GLY A 59 -35.68 -15.67 -11.28
N PRO A 60 -35.03 -14.51 -11.51
CA PRO A 60 -33.63 -14.32 -11.15
C PRO A 60 -33.42 -14.36 -9.63
N ARG A 61 -34.34 -13.79 -8.83
CA ARG A 61 -34.27 -13.86 -7.36
C ARG A 61 -34.34 -15.30 -6.85
N GLU A 62 -35.25 -16.10 -7.41
CA GLU A 62 -35.48 -17.50 -7.01
C GLU A 62 -34.25 -18.36 -7.30
N ILE A 63 -33.59 -18.20 -8.47
CA ILE A 63 -32.40 -19.02 -8.77
C ILE A 63 -31.22 -18.68 -7.86
N ALA A 64 -31.01 -17.40 -7.54
CA ALA A 64 -29.97 -16.98 -6.60
C ALA A 64 -30.25 -17.48 -5.17
N GLN A 65 -31.50 -17.34 -4.69
CA GLN A 65 -31.88 -17.89 -3.37
C GLN A 65 -31.71 -19.41 -3.33
N THR A 66 -32.10 -20.12 -4.40
CA THR A 66 -31.97 -21.57 -4.49
C THR A 66 -30.51 -22.02 -4.39
N TYR A 67 -29.58 -21.28 -5.01
CA TYR A 67 -28.15 -21.55 -4.91
C TYR A 67 -27.64 -21.40 -3.46
N PHE A 68 -27.90 -20.27 -2.81
CA PHE A 68 -27.42 -20.06 -1.43
C PHE A 68 -28.08 -20.99 -0.41
N ASP A 69 -29.34 -21.35 -0.62
CA ASP A 69 -30.03 -22.37 0.18
C ASP A 69 -29.37 -23.74 0.03
N ALA A 70 -28.92 -24.09 -1.17
CA ALA A 70 -28.19 -25.33 -1.43
C ALA A 70 -26.78 -25.30 -0.79
N VAL A 71 -26.05 -24.19 -0.92
CA VAL A 71 -24.75 -23.97 -0.27
C VAL A 71 -24.86 -24.11 1.26
N LYS A 72 -25.86 -23.46 1.88
CA LYS A 72 -26.11 -23.55 3.32
C LYS A 72 -26.41 -24.99 3.77
N LYS A 73 -27.07 -25.78 2.92
CA LYS A 73 -27.38 -27.20 3.20
C LYS A 73 -26.24 -28.15 2.83
N GLY A 74 -25.17 -27.67 2.19
CA GLY A 74 -24.10 -28.50 1.64
C GLY A 74 -24.58 -29.40 0.47
N ASP A 75 -25.65 -29.02 -0.22
CA ASP A 75 -26.24 -29.76 -1.35
C ASP A 75 -25.57 -29.36 -2.66
N VAL A 76 -24.51 -30.09 -3.01
CA VAL A 76 -23.64 -29.82 -4.16
C VAL A 76 -24.39 -29.91 -5.47
N ASP A 77 -25.11 -31.01 -5.68
CA ASP A 77 -25.81 -31.27 -6.94
C ASP A 77 -26.85 -30.19 -7.19
N LYS A 78 -27.53 -29.74 -6.13
CA LYS A 78 -28.51 -28.65 -6.24
C LYS A 78 -27.84 -27.30 -6.52
N ALA A 79 -26.72 -26.98 -5.87
CA ALA A 79 -25.98 -25.74 -6.12
C ALA A 79 -25.44 -25.68 -7.56
N LEU A 80 -24.87 -26.79 -8.05
CA LEU A 80 -24.36 -26.90 -9.42
C LEU A 80 -25.48 -26.81 -10.46
N SER A 81 -26.67 -27.36 -10.17
CA SER A 81 -27.83 -27.26 -11.06
C SER A 81 -28.32 -25.83 -11.31
N CYS A 82 -27.90 -24.87 -10.49
CA CYS A 82 -28.25 -23.46 -10.67
C CYS A 82 -27.41 -22.76 -11.74
N TYR A 83 -26.22 -23.27 -12.10
CA TYR A 83 -25.38 -22.64 -13.13
C TYR A 83 -25.88 -22.91 -14.54
N VAL A 84 -25.45 -22.09 -15.51
CA VAL A 84 -25.78 -22.33 -16.93
C VAL A 84 -25.33 -23.73 -17.39
N PRO A 85 -26.07 -24.38 -18.32
CA PRO A 85 -25.78 -25.76 -18.76
C PRO A 85 -24.35 -26.00 -19.25
N GLU A 86 -23.72 -24.98 -19.85
CA GLU A 86 -22.33 -25.04 -20.33
C GLU A 86 -21.33 -25.29 -19.18
N VAL A 87 -21.58 -24.69 -18.01
CA VAL A 87 -20.77 -24.85 -16.79
C VAL A 87 -21.05 -26.21 -16.16
N GLN A 88 -22.32 -26.62 -16.10
CA GLN A 88 -22.70 -27.95 -15.63
C GLN A 88 -21.96 -29.05 -16.44
N GLN A 89 -21.93 -28.91 -17.76
CA GLN A 89 -21.24 -29.84 -18.65
C GLN A 89 -19.70 -29.79 -18.52
N ALA A 90 -19.12 -28.62 -18.26
CA ALA A 90 -17.68 -28.48 -18.02
C ALA A 90 -17.24 -29.17 -16.72
N ILE A 91 -18.07 -29.11 -15.67
CA ILE A 91 -17.85 -29.80 -14.39
C ILE A 91 -17.98 -31.32 -14.56
N GLU A 92 -19.02 -31.79 -15.24
CA GLU A 92 -19.23 -33.23 -15.51
C GLU A 92 -18.10 -33.86 -16.34
N THR A 93 -17.39 -33.07 -17.15
CA THR A 93 -16.28 -33.54 -17.99
C THR A 93 -14.89 -33.38 -17.36
N GLY A 94 -14.81 -32.90 -16.12
CA GLY A 94 -13.57 -32.84 -15.33
C GLY A 94 -12.56 -31.78 -15.79
N LYS A 95 -13.00 -30.70 -16.43
CA LYS A 95 -12.13 -29.54 -16.71
C LYS A 95 -11.81 -28.78 -15.41
N ASP A 96 -10.59 -28.25 -15.32
CA ASP A 96 -10.17 -27.39 -14.20
C ASP A 96 -10.94 -26.06 -14.24
N LEU A 97 -11.74 -25.82 -13.21
CA LEU A 97 -12.62 -24.66 -13.04
C LEU A 97 -12.21 -23.81 -11.82
N SER A 98 -11.01 -24.04 -11.27
CA SER A 98 -10.46 -23.32 -10.10
C SER A 98 -10.51 -21.79 -10.25
N GLY A 99 -10.33 -21.27 -11.46
CA GLY A 99 -10.48 -19.84 -11.77
C GLY A 99 -11.94 -19.37 -11.96
N LEU A 100 -12.85 -20.23 -12.41
CA LEU A 100 -14.24 -19.88 -12.74
C LEU A 100 -15.15 -19.87 -11.50
N LEU A 101 -14.84 -20.73 -10.52
CA LEU A 101 -15.56 -20.85 -9.24
C LEU A 101 -14.88 -20.06 -8.10
N SER A 102 -14.03 -19.09 -8.47
CA SER A 102 -13.12 -18.40 -7.54
C SER A 102 -13.78 -17.96 -6.22
N GLY A 103 -13.00 -18.05 -5.14
CA GLY A 103 -13.36 -17.78 -3.74
C GLY A 103 -13.73 -16.32 -3.40
N LYS A 104 -14.09 -15.51 -4.40
CA LYS A 104 -14.45 -14.10 -4.27
C LYS A 104 -15.78 -13.85 -3.54
N LEU A 105 -16.61 -14.88 -3.30
CA LEU A 105 -17.85 -14.73 -2.55
C LEU A 105 -17.65 -14.56 -1.03
N PHE A 106 -16.51 -15.00 -0.49
CA PHE A 106 -16.33 -15.16 0.97
C PHE A 106 -14.93 -14.81 1.53
N GLY A 107 -14.08 -14.10 0.78
CA GLY A 107 -12.88 -13.44 1.32
C GLY A 107 -11.86 -14.35 2.01
N GLY A 108 -11.38 -15.41 1.34
CA GLY A 108 -10.30 -16.25 1.86
C GLY A 108 -9.61 -17.13 0.80
N ASP A 109 -8.35 -17.46 1.08
CA ASP A 109 -7.36 -18.16 0.24
C ASP A 109 -7.89 -19.29 -0.67
N VAL A 110 -7.39 -19.28 -1.91
CA VAL A 110 -7.87 -20.07 -3.06
C VAL A 110 -6.99 -21.31 -3.29
N THR A 111 -6.89 -22.21 -2.31
CA THR A 111 -6.20 -23.51 -2.53
C THR A 111 -7.04 -24.77 -2.27
N ASP A 112 -8.30 -24.65 -1.83
CA ASP A 112 -9.13 -25.81 -1.42
C ASP A 112 -10.52 -25.92 -2.10
N LEU A 113 -10.71 -25.27 -3.25
CA LEU A 113 -12.04 -25.08 -3.86
C LEU A 113 -12.63 -26.31 -4.57
N GLY A 114 -11.88 -27.38 -4.77
CA GLY A 114 -12.39 -28.60 -5.42
C GLY A 114 -13.12 -29.58 -4.50
N GLN A 115 -12.92 -29.51 -3.17
CA GLN A 115 -13.45 -30.52 -2.24
C GLN A 115 -13.98 -29.96 -0.89
N SER A 116 -13.62 -28.74 -0.47
CA SER A 116 -13.95 -28.27 0.90
C SER A 116 -15.26 -27.47 1.02
N PHE A 117 -15.69 -26.76 -0.03
CA PHE A 117 -16.84 -25.85 0.02
C PHE A 117 -18.20 -26.48 -0.32
N MET A 118 -18.21 -27.70 -0.85
CA MET A 118 -19.41 -28.34 -1.37
C MET A 118 -19.53 -29.74 -0.81
N GLY A 119 -19.84 -29.83 0.49
CA GLY A 119 -20.02 -31.09 1.20
C GLY A 119 -20.41 -30.85 2.65
N ALA A 120 -20.44 -31.91 3.47
CA ALA A 120 -20.88 -31.83 4.87
C ALA A 120 -20.14 -30.78 5.73
N ALA A 121 -18.90 -30.43 5.37
CA ALA A 121 -18.11 -29.39 6.05
C ALA A 121 -18.66 -27.96 5.82
N ALA A 122 -19.29 -27.70 4.68
CA ALA A 122 -19.92 -26.40 4.38
C ALA A 122 -21.20 -26.19 5.19
N ALA A 123 -22.02 -27.24 5.35
CA ALA A 123 -23.24 -27.17 6.17
C ALA A 123 -22.92 -26.81 7.63
N GLU A 124 -21.79 -27.30 8.17
CA GLU A 124 -21.33 -26.94 9.52
C GLU A 124 -20.76 -25.51 9.59
N LYS A 125 -20.00 -25.08 8.56
CA LYS A 125 -19.41 -23.73 8.47
C LYS A 125 -20.47 -22.63 8.35
N TYR A 126 -21.54 -22.87 7.60
CA TYR A 126 -22.57 -21.88 7.30
C TYR A 126 -23.86 -22.02 8.12
N LYS A 127 -23.86 -22.85 9.18
CA LYS A 127 -25.05 -23.07 10.02
C LYS A 127 -25.62 -21.79 10.65
N ASN A 128 -24.75 -20.82 10.96
CA ASN A 128 -25.11 -19.52 11.54
C ASN A 128 -25.33 -18.41 10.50
N TYR A 129 -25.22 -18.73 9.21
CA TYR A 129 -25.39 -17.76 8.14
C TYR A 129 -26.85 -17.74 7.68
N GLU A 130 -27.39 -16.57 7.39
CA GLU A 130 -28.66 -16.41 6.70
C GLU A 130 -28.43 -15.64 5.40
N PHE A 131 -28.95 -16.18 4.28
CA PHE A 131 -28.83 -15.57 2.96
C PHE A 131 -30.21 -15.13 2.50
N LYS A 132 -30.36 -13.86 2.13
CA LYS A 132 -31.62 -13.30 1.63
C LYS A 132 -31.42 -12.63 0.29
N ALA A 133 -31.98 -13.20 -0.78
CA ALA A 133 -32.04 -12.55 -2.08
C ALA A 133 -33.11 -11.44 -2.06
N THR A 134 -32.68 -10.18 -2.07
CA THR A 134 -33.55 -9.01 -1.87
C THR A 134 -33.73 -8.21 -3.16
N GLY A 135 -32.66 -7.61 -3.67
CA GLY A 135 -32.68 -6.74 -4.86
C GLY A 135 -32.56 -7.50 -6.19
N VAL A 136 -33.25 -7.03 -7.24
CA VAL A 136 -33.05 -7.49 -8.62
C VAL A 136 -32.94 -6.29 -9.54
N LYS A 137 -31.88 -6.24 -10.35
CA LYS A 137 -31.65 -5.22 -11.38
C LYS A 137 -31.45 -5.90 -12.73
N PHE A 138 -32.35 -5.66 -13.68
CA PHE A 138 -32.17 -6.14 -15.05
C PHE A 138 -31.04 -5.37 -15.74
N MET A 139 -30.18 -6.12 -16.44
CA MET A 139 -29.02 -5.59 -17.16
C MET A 139 -29.29 -5.39 -18.65
N ASP A 140 -30.44 -5.84 -19.14
CA ASP A 140 -30.84 -5.67 -20.53
C ASP A 140 -32.32 -5.26 -20.66
N ASP A 141 -32.63 -4.56 -21.75
CA ASP A 141 -33.99 -4.12 -22.07
C ASP A 141 -34.93 -5.30 -22.40
N LYS A 142 -34.35 -6.49 -22.61
CA LYS A 142 -35.08 -7.73 -22.93
C LYS A 142 -35.50 -8.52 -21.69
N GLY A 143 -35.02 -8.14 -20.50
CA GLY A 143 -35.31 -8.85 -19.24
C GLY A 143 -34.75 -10.27 -19.21
N THR A 144 -33.66 -10.52 -19.93
CA THR A 144 -32.99 -11.83 -20.07
C THR A 144 -31.69 -11.93 -19.27
N LYS A 145 -31.19 -10.83 -18.72
CA LYS A 145 -30.06 -10.81 -17.78
C LYS A 145 -30.39 -9.93 -16.57
N ALA A 146 -30.03 -10.38 -15.38
CA ALA A 146 -30.27 -9.64 -14.16
C ALA A 146 -29.17 -9.87 -13.12
N THR A 147 -28.85 -8.82 -12.35
CA THR A 147 -28.05 -8.91 -11.13
C THR A 147 -28.99 -9.03 -9.92
N VAL A 148 -28.74 -9.99 -9.05
CA VAL A 148 -29.48 -10.19 -7.80
C VAL A 148 -28.61 -9.82 -6.62
N THR A 149 -29.10 -8.99 -5.71
CA THR A 149 -28.45 -8.71 -4.43
C THR A 149 -28.87 -9.76 -3.41
N VAL A 150 -27.89 -10.39 -2.76
CA VAL A 150 -28.06 -11.36 -1.69
C VAL A 150 -27.41 -10.81 -0.42
N GLU A 151 -28.21 -10.47 0.56
CA GLU A 151 -27.75 -10.07 1.88
C GLU A 151 -27.30 -11.28 2.68
N VAL A 152 -26.12 -11.19 3.29
CA VAL A 152 -25.55 -12.22 4.15
C VAL A 152 -25.60 -11.73 5.59
N TYR A 153 -26.27 -12.48 6.44
CA TYR A 153 -26.33 -12.23 7.87
C TYR A 153 -25.53 -13.28 8.62
N ILE A 154 -24.74 -12.86 9.61
CA ILE A 154 -24.03 -13.73 10.54
C ILE A 154 -24.52 -13.36 11.94
N ASP A 155 -25.05 -14.35 12.67
CA ASP A 155 -25.63 -14.15 14.02
C ASP A 155 -26.65 -12.98 14.04
N ASP A 156 -27.58 -12.97 13.07
CA ASP A 156 -28.66 -11.98 12.86
C ASP A 156 -28.20 -10.53 12.58
N LYS A 157 -26.92 -10.31 12.26
CA LYS A 157 -26.40 -9.02 11.80
C LYS A 157 -26.04 -9.07 10.33
N LEU A 158 -26.46 -8.05 9.57
CA LEU A 158 -26.03 -7.88 8.19
C LEU A 158 -24.51 -7.71 8.16
N ASP A 159 -23.83 -8.63 7.50
CA ASP A 159 -22.38 -8.68 7.39
C ASP A 159 -21.93 -8.07 6.05
N ARG A 160 -22.54 -8.53 4.94
CA ARG A 160 -22.22 -8.08 3.58
C ARG A 160 -23.37 -8.31 2.61
N GLU A 161 -23.27 -7.69 1.43
CA GLU A 161 -24.14 -7.95 0.28
C GLU A 161 -23.34 -8.58 -0.86
N ILE A 162 -23.94 -9.56 -1.52
CA ILE A 162 -23.37 -10.28 -2.66
C ILE A 162 -24.19 -9.98 -3.91
N LYS A 163 -23.53 -9.65 -5.02
CA LYS A 163 -24.18 -9.50 -6.34
C LYS A 163 -24.01 -10.77 -7.16
N VAL A 164 -25.12 -11.37 -7.59
CA VAL A 164 -25.17 -12.61 -8.38
C VAL A 164 -25.67 -12.29 -9.77
N SER A 165 -24.87 -12.58 -10.81
CA SER A 165 -25.34 -12.50 -12.20
C SER A 165 -26.20 -13.70 -12.54
N THR A 166 -27.36 -13.43 -13.14
CA THR A 166 -28.31 -14.44 -13.59
C THR A 166 -28.69 -14.18 -15.05
N VAL A 167 -28.86 -15.26 -15.80
CA VAL A 167 -29.22 -15.22 -17.22
C VAL A 167 -30.38 -16.17 -17.49
N LYS A 168 -31.28 -15.75 -18.36
CA LYS A 168 -32.42 -16.53 -18.80
C LYS A 168 -32.04 -17.34 -20.04
N TYR A 169 -32.04 -18.67 -19.92
CA TYR A 169 -31.78 -19.62 -20.99
C TYR A 169 -33.01 -20.52 -21.19
N GLN A 170 -33.55 -20.56 -22.41
CA GLN A 170 -34.72 -21.41 -22.76
C GLN A 170 -35.91 -21.33 -21.77
N ASP A 171 -36.26 -20.12 -21.36
CA ASP A 171 -37.33 -19.81 -20.39
C ASP A 171 -37.09 -20.12 -18.91
N GLU A 172 -35.89 -20.58 -18.55
CA GLU A 172 -35.46 -20.76 -17.15
C GLU A 172 -34.29 -19.85 -16.80
N TRP A 173 -34.13 -19.52 -15.51
CA TRP A 173 -33.04 -18.68 -15.01
C TRP A 173 -31.91 -19.53 -14.45
N TYR A 174 -30.69 -19.10 -14.72
CA TYR A 174 -29.46 -19.75 -14.30
C TYR A 174 -28.46 -18.70 -13.80
N ILE A 175 -27.51 -19.10 -12.97
CA ILE A 175 -26.35 -18.30 -12.58
C ILE A 175 -25.35 -18.31 -13.75
N ASP A 176 -24.99 -17.11 -14.20
CA ASP A 176 -24.01 -16.91 -15.28
C ASP A 176 -22.59 -16.99 -14.69
N ALA A 177 -21.74 -17.88 -15.21
CA ALA A 177 -20.40 -18.10 -14.65
C ALA A 177 -19.34 -17.13 -15.19
N ASP A 178 -19.60 -16.47 -16.32
CA ASP A 178 -18.68 -15.45 -16.87
C ASP A 178 -18.68 -14.15 -16.05
N VAL A 179 -19.56 -14.04 -15.04
CA VAL A 179 -19.75 -12.84 -14.25
C VAL A 179 -20.20 -13.21 -12.82
N LEU A 180 -19.33 -13.91 -12.06
CA LEU A 180 -19.19 -13.60 -10.62
C LEU A 180 -18.22 -12.42 -10.46
N SER A 181 -18.33 -11.44 -11.35
CA SER A 181 -17.58 -10.21 -11.27
C SER A 181 -18.20 -9.35 -10.18
N GLU A 182 -17.38 -8.86 -9.27
CA GLU A 182 -17.49 -7.45 -8.92
C GLU A 182 -17.58 -6.68 -10.24
N SER A 183 -18.74 -6.08 -10.50
CA SER A 183 -18.92 -5.26 -11.69
C SER A 183 -18.04 -4.02 -11.55
N ASN A 184 -16.85 -4.06 -12.15
CA ASN A 184 -16.14 -2.88 -12.62
C ASN A 184 -16.92 -2.30 -13.83
N THR A 185 -18.08 -1.70 -13.58
CA THR A 185 -18.22 -0.32 -14.06
C THR A 185 -17.25 0.47 -13.20
N SER A 186 -16.37 1.27 -13.78
CA SER A 186 -15.33 2.06 -13.11
C SER A 186 -15.92 2.98 -12.02
N GLU A 187 -16.26 2.37 -10.90
CA GLU A 187 -16.23 2.95 -9.59
C GLU A 187 -15.05 2.23 -8.96
N GLU A 188 -13.90 2.93 -8.93
CA GLU A 188 -13.02 2.85 -7.76
C GLU A 188 -13.91 2.62 -6.54
N SER A 189 -13.57 1.72 -5.62
CA SER A 189 -14.44 1.40 -4.47
C SER A 189 -15.09 2.69 -3.95
N SER A 190 -16.38 2.72 -3.61
CA SER A 190 -17.00 4.00 -3.22
C SER A 190 -16.16 4.75 -2.15
N ASP A 191 -15.44 4.00 -1.31
CA ASP A 191 -14.40 4.50 -0.41
C ASP A 191 -13.14 5.05 -1.11
N THR A 192 -12.60 4.38 -2.14
CA THR A 192 -11.46 4.85 -2.96
C THR A 192 -11.87 6.04 -3.84
N GLN A 193 -13.06 6.05 -4.42
CA GLN A 193 -13.56 7.13 -5.28
C GLN A 193 -14.02 8.34 -4.47
N GLU A 194 -14.65 8.15 -3.30
CA GLU A 194 -14.82 9.21 -2.31
C GLU A 194 -13.47 9.72 -1.83
N ARG A 195 -12.48 8.86 -1.54
CA ARG A 195 -11.12 9.30 -1.16
C ARG A 195 -10.43 10.11 -2.26
N LYS A 196 -10.51 9.69 -3.53
CA LYS A 196 -9.93 10.45 -4.64
C LYS A 196 -10.66 11.77 -4.83
N ALA A 197 -11.99 11.80 -4.77
CA ALA A 197 -12.76 13.04 -4.87
C ALA A 197 -12.46 14.00 -3.69
N GLU A 198 -12.51 13.52 -2.43
CA GLU A 198 -12.17 14.32 -1.24
C GLU A 198 -10.73 14.86 -1.29
N PHE A 199 -9.80 14.09 -1.84
CA PHE A 199 -8.41 14.51 -2.01
C PHE A 199 -8.27 15.66 -3.02
N TRP A 200 -8.80 15.50 -4.23
CA TRP A 200 -8.71 16.51 -5.29
C TRP A 200 -9.55 17.77 -5.00
N GLU A 201 -10.65 17.63 -4.25
CA GLU A 201 -11.44 18.77 -3.75
C GLU A 201 -10.68 19.66 -2.75
N SER A 202 -9.55 19.18 -2.21
CA SER A 202 -8.73 19.95 -1.28
C SER A 202 -7.85 21.02 -1.97
N PHE A 203 -7.77 21.02 -3.31
CA PHE A 203 -7.02 22.02 -4.07
C PHE A 203 -7.76 23.36 -4.13
N GLU A 204 -7.06 24.46 -3.80
CA GLU A 204 -7.64 25.81 -3.74
C GLU A 204 -7.40 26.67 -5.00
N GLY A 205 -6.78 26.11 -6.06
CA GLY A 205 -6.47 26.86 -7.29
C GLY A 205 -7.66 27.10 -8.22
N GLU A 206 -7.53 28.10 -9.10
CA GLU A 206 -8.50 28.36 -10.17
C GLU A 206 -8.30 27.29 -11.27
N ASP A 207 -9.30 26.44 -11.50
CA ASP A 207 -9.30 25.27 -12.39
C ASP A 207 -8.81 23.94 -11.76
N THR A 208 -9.78 23.11 -11.38
CA THR A 208 -9.58 21.78 -10.78
C THR A 208 -9.88 20.64 -11.76
N GLU A 209 -10.23 20.94 -13.04
CA GLU A 209 -10.71 19.89 -13.96
C GLU A 209 -9.59 18.96 -14.45
N ASN A 210 -8.32 19.39 -14.39
CA ASN A 210 -7.17 18.61 -14.84
C ASN A 210 -5.99 18.69 -13.84
N LEU A 211 -6.18 18.16 -12.64
CA LEU A 211 -5.12 18.09 -11.64
C LEU A 211 -4.24 16.85 -11.86
N TYR A 212 -2.94 17.02 -11.61
CA TYR A 212 -1.95 15.94 -11.59
C TYR A 212 -0.94 16.18 -10.47
N LEU A 213 -0.25 15.11 -10.04
CA LEU A 213 0.88 15.20 -9.12
C LEU A 213 2.10 15.77 -9.85
N ALA A 214 2.50 16.98 -9.48
CA ALA A 214 3.67 17.65 -10.03
C ALA A 214 4.96 17.30 -9.29
N ASP A 215 4.87 17.03 -7.98
CA ASP A 215 5.98 16.57 -7.15
C ASP A 215 5.43 15.79 -5.94
N ALA A 216 6.21 14.86 -5.39
CA ALA A 216 5.78 14.04 -4.27
C ALA A 216 6.96 13.47 -3.46
N ARG A 217 6.72 13.20 -2.19
CA ARG A 217 7.68 12.58 -1.26
C ARG A 217 7.11 11.30 -0.68
N SER A 218 7.97 10.36 -0.30
CA SER A 218 7.47 9.08 0.20
C SER A 218 6.74 9.25 1.52
N PHE A 219 5.80 8.36 1.78
CA PHE A 219 5.26 8.22 3.12
C PHE A 219 6.40 7.87 4.08
N SER A 220 6.52 8.65 5.14
CA SER A 220 7.37 8.33 6.28
C SER A 220 6.69 8.83 7.54
N GLU A 221 6.73 8.02 8.59
CA GLU A 221 6.10 8.35 9.88
C GLU A 221 4.60 8.69 9.77
N GLY A 222 3.91 8.08 8.78
CA GLY A 222 2.48 8.21 8.54
C GLY A 222 2.05 9.45 7.74
N ALA A 223 2.99 10.24 7.21
CA ALA A 223 2.71 11.42 6.40
C ALA A 223 3.61 11.53 5.16
N ALA A 224 3.15 12.26 4.16
CA ALA A 224 3.90 12.56 2.94
C ALA A 224 3.61 13.99 2.46
N TRP A 225 4.59 14.59 1.77
CA TRP A 225 4.32 15.78 0.97
C TRP A 225 3.90 15.39 -0.45
N LEU A 226 3.02 16.20 -1.01
CA LEU A 226 2.74 16.22 -2.42
C LEU A 226 2.49 17.64 -2.90
N THR A 227 2.74 17.86 -4.19
CA THR A 227 2.40 19.08 -4.91
C THR A 227 1.48 18.70 -6.05
N VAL A 228 0.25 19.20 -6.02
CA VAL A 228 -0.69 19.09 -7.13
C VAL A 228 -0.58 20.31 -8.04
N SER A 229 -0.83 20.13 -9.33
CA SER A 229 -0.88 21.21 -10.30
C SER A 229 -1.95 21.01 -11.35
N ASN A 230 -2.45 22.12 -11.88
CA ASN A 230 -3.28 22.18 -13.08
C ASN A 230 -2.50 22.68 -14.32
N GLY A 231 -1.16 22.78 -14.21
CA GLY A 231 -0.28 23.31 -15.26
C GLY A 231 0.05 24.80 -15.13
N GLU A 232 -0.72 25.56 -14.33
CA GLU A 232 -0.49 27.00 -14.10
C GLU A 232 -0.21 27.31 -12.63
N SER A 233 -0.93 26.65 -11.73
CA SER A 233 -0.86 26.81 -10.28
C SER A 233 -0.37 25.53 -9.63
N PHE A 234 0.33 25.67 -8.51
CA PHE A 234 0.87 24.57 -7.72
C PHE A 234 0.41 24.71 -6.29
N GLN A 235 0.05 23.61 -5.64
CA GLN A 235 -0.25 23.63 -4.21
C GLN A 235 0.38 22.43 -3.53
N SER A 236 1.27 22.71 -2.59
CA SER A 236 1.90 21.70 -1.75
C SER A 236 1.08 21.43 -0.50
N MET A 237 0.90 20.16 -0.17
CA MET A 237 0.14 19.73 1.00
C MET A 237 0.79 18.52 1.67
N VAL A 238 0.58 18.43 2.99
CA VAL A 238 0.92 17.25 3.77
C VAL A 238 -0.32 16.37 3.84
N ILE A 239 -0.19 15.11 3.47
CA ILE A 239 -1.25 14.11 3.62
C ILE A 239 -0.84 12.99 4.54
N ASN A 240 -1.84 12.26 5.05
CA ASN A 240 -1.63 10.94 5.64
C ASN A 240 -1.84 9.82 4.61
N GLU A 241 -1.56 8.58 5.03
CA GLU A 241 -1.72 7.35 4.22
C GLU A 241 -3.14 7.13 3.68
N LYS A 242 -4.15 7.85 4.19
CA LYS A 242 -5.53 7.79 3.70
C LYS A 242 -5.86 8.87 2.68
N GLY A 243 -4.88 9.68 2.25
CA GLY A 243 -5.07 10.82 1.35
C GLY A 243 -5.67 12.05 2.03
N LYS A 244 -5.84 12.06 3.35
CA LYS A 244 -6.40 13.22 4.05
C LYS A 244 -5.35 14.31 4.17
N SER A 245 -5.66 15.50 3.66
CA SER A 245 -4.88 16.72 3.87
C SER A 245 -4.82 17.10 5.35
N LEU A 246 -3.59 17.24 5.87
CA LEU A 246 -3.27 17.65 7.23
C LEU A 246 -2.81 19.12 7.28
N TYR A 247 -2.17 19.59 6.20
CA TYR A 247 -1.68 20.95 6.05
C TYR A 247 -1.63 21.31 4.57
N GLN A 248 -1.89 22.58 4.26
CA GLN A 248 -1.83 23.12 2.90
C GLN A 248 -1.03 24.40 2.89
N ARG A 249 -0.13 24.50 1.92
CA ARG A 249 0.51 25.77 1.59
C ARG A 249 -0.42 26.61 0.72
N LYS A 250 -0.13 27.91 0.70
CA LYS A 250 -0.76 28.82 -0.25
C LYS A 250 -0.37 28.39 -1.66
N VAL A 251 -1.30 28.57 -2.59
CA VAL A 251 -1.07 28.33 -4.01
C VAL A 251 0.14 29.14 -4.49
N SER A 252 1.03 28.48 -5.24
CA SER A 252 2.23 29.03 -5.84
C SER A 252 2.20 28.98 -7.37
N THR A 253 3.12 29.72 -7.99
CA THR A 253 3.33 29.74 -9.46
C THR A 253 4.38 28.73 -9.95
N GLY A 254 5.03 28.01 -9.03
CA GLY A 254 6.01 26.98 -9.35
C GLY A 254 6.02 25.86 -8.32
N THR A 255 6.69 24.76 -8.67
CA THR A 255 6.99 23.66 -7.75
C THR A 255 7.90 24.12 -6.62
N PRO A 256 7.91 23.42 -5.48
CA PRO A 256 8.87 23.67 -4.43
C PRO A 256 10.31 23.65 -4.96
N SER A 257 11.13 24.58 -4.46
CA SER A 257 12.56 24.55 -4.69
C SER A 257 13.25 23.54 -3.79
N CYS A 258 12.63 23.20 -2.65
CA CYS A 258 13.08 22.13 -1.79
C CYS A 258 11.92 21.46 -1.05
N MET A 259 11.95 20.13 -0.91
CA MET A 259 10.94 19.36 -0.18
C MET A 259 11.53 18.05 0.35
N THR A 260 11.31 17.70 1.62
CA THR A 260 11.95 16.51 2.23
C THR A 260 10.92 15.47 2.69
N ASN A 261 11.35 14.21 2.89
CA ASN A 261 10.52 13.24 3.60
C ASN A 261 10.36 13.64 5.09
N PHE A 262 9.39 13.05 5.79
CA PHE A 262 9.29 13.20 7.24
C PHE A 262 10.35 12.36 7.95
N SER A 263 11.04 12.97 8.92
CA SER A 263 11.98 12.30 9.83
C SER A 263 11.94 13.02 11.18
N ASN A 264 11.92 12.26 12.28
CA ASN A 264 11.72 12.78 13.64
C ASN A 264 10.47 13.66 13.75
N GLU A 265 9.38 13.19 13.18
CA GLU A 265 8.04 13.79 13.07
C GLU A 265 7.97 15.11 12.29
N VAL A 266 9.03 15.53 11.57
CA VAL A 266 9.04 16.78 10.81
C VAL A 266 9.56 16.63 9.39
N SER A 267 9.19 17.56 8.53
CA SER A 267 9.68 17.71 7.17
C SER A 267 9.88 19.19 6.84
N PHE A 268 10.78 19.46 5.90
CA PHE A 268 11.12 20.78 5.40
C PHE A 268 10.54 21.00 4.00
N ILE A 269 10.09 22.23 3.74
CA ILE A 269 9.69 22.69 2.42
C ILE A 269 10.12 24.14 2.22
N SER A 270 10.60 24.45 1.02
CA SER A 270 10.91 25.81 0.58
C SER A 270 10.35 26.04 -0.83
N ASP A 271 9.64 27.15 -0.99
CA ASP A 271 9.00 27.58 -2.22
C ASP A 271 8.84 29.11 -2.22
N GLU A 272 8.07 29.68 -3.16
CA GLU A 272 7.83 31.12 -3.23
C GLU A 272 7.15 31.72 -1.98
N ASN A 273 6.51 30.89 -1.14
CA ASN A 273 5.93 31.29 0.14
C ASN A 273 6.96 31.28 1.28
N GLY A 274 8.25 31.08 0.99
CA GLY A 274 9.33 30.97 1.97
C GLY A 274 9.48 29.55 2.53
N SER A 275 10.39 29.39 3.47
CA SER A 275 10.70 28.08 4.05
C SER A 275 9.88 27.79 5.31
N ALA A 276 9.53 26.52 5.48
CA ALA A 276 8.78 26.05 6.64
C ALA A 276 9.23 24.63 7.03
N VAL A 277 9.24 24.38 8.34
CA VAL A 277 9.30 23.03 8.91
C VAL A 277 7.91 22.68 9.43
N VAL A 278 7.35 21.57 8.95
CA VAL A 278 5.99 21.12 9.27
C VAL A 278 6.07 19.73 9.87
N ASN A 279 5.27 19.46 10.90
CA ASN A 279 5.22 18.14 11.51
C ASN A 279 4.18 17.21 10.87
N THR A 280 4.24 15.91 11.20
CA THR A 280 3.32 14.87 10.71
C THR A 280 1.84 15.10 11.04
N LYS A 281 1.53 16.09 11.90
CA LYS A 281 0.17 16.51 12.26
C LYS A 281 -0.29 17.76 11.51
N GLY A 282 0.52 18.26 10.57
CA GLY A 282 0.25 19.47 9.80
C GLY A 282 0.47 20.79 10.55
N LYS A 283 1.16 20.77 11.70
CA LYS A 283 1.51 21.99 12.44
C LYS A 283 2.83 22.53 11.91
N VAL A 284 2.86 23.82 11.57
CA VAL A 284 4.10 24.55 11.30
C VAL A 284 4.87 24.70 12.61
N VAL A 285 6.09 24.14 12.61
CA VAL A 285 7.01 24.14 13.75
C VAL A 285 7.87 25.40 13.71
N PHE A 286 8.34 25.77 12.52
CA PHE A 286 9.31 26.84 12.34
C PHE A 286 9.19 27.46 10.94
N THR A 287 9.50 28.74 10.83
CA THR A 287 9.44 29.54 9.59
C THR A 287 10.64 30.48 9.45
N ASP A 288 10.81 31.06 8.26
CA ASP A 288 11.80 32.10 8.00
C ASP A 288 11.73 33.26 9.01
N GLU A 289 10.52 33.67 9.43
CA GLU A 289 10.32 34.77 10.39
C GLU A 289 10.98 34.48 11.75
N ASP A 290 11.04 33.21 12.14
CA ASP A 290 11.67 32.78 13.39
C ASP A 290 13.21 32.88 13.31
N ILE A 291 13.81 32.69 12.12
CA ILE A 291 15.25 32.92 11.86
C ILE A 291 15.57 34.41 11.97
N TYR A 292 14.79 35.25 11.31
CA TYR A 292 14.96 36.70 11.37
C TYR A 292 14.96 37.17 12.83
N LYS A 293 13.95 36.77 13.61
CA LYS A 293 13.84 37.12 15.04
C LYS A 293 15.05 36.65 15.84
N LYS A 294 15.52 35.42 15.63
CA LYS A 294 16.67 34.89 16.38
C LYS A 294 17.97 35.61 16.00
N CYS A 295 18.19 35.91 14.73
CA CYS A 295 19.35 36.68 14.30
C CYS A 295 19.34 38.08 14.92
N GLU A 296 18.20 38.77 14.89
CA GLU A 296 18.08 40.10 15.47
C GLU A 296 18.20 40.10 17.00
N GLU A 297 17.76 39.04 17.67
CA GLU A 297 17.96 38.85 19.11
C GLU A 297 19.46 38.78 19.47
N ILE A 298 20.26 38.09 18.67
CA ILE A 298 21.69 37.86 18.93
C ILE A 298 22.54 39.05 18.46
N PHE A 299 22.29 39.55 17.25
CA PHE A 299 23.18 40.48 16.54
C PHE A 299 22.60 41.89 16.35
N GLY A 300 21.33 42.11 16.71
CA GLY A 300 20.63 43.39 16.60
C GLY A 300 19.73 43.51 15.36
N GLU A 301 18.80 44.47 15.40
CA GLU A 301 17.82 44.71 14.32
C GLU A 301 18.51 45.00 12.97
N GLY A 302 18.05 44.35 11.90
CA GLY A 302 18.60 44.53 10.56
C GLY A 302 19.99 43.94 10.33
N SER A 303 20.44 43.02 11.20
CA SER A 303 21.76 42.37 11.11
C SER A 303 21.84 41.22 10.10
N LEU A 304 20.71 40.61 9.73
CA LEU A 304 20.68 39.46 8.82
C LEU A 304 20.69 39.92 7.36
N ASP A 305 21.78 39.65 6.63
CA ASP A 305 21.85 39.92 5.19
C ASP A 305 21.15 38.82 4.39
N SER A 306 21.40 37.56 4.73
CA SER A 306 20.74 36.39 4.13
C SER A 306 20.86 35.17 5.03
N PHE A 307 20.03 34.17 4.80
CA PHE A 307 20.18 32.87 5.45
C PHE A 307 19.82 31.75 4.48
N GLU A 308 20.21 30.54 4.86
CA GLU A 308 19.96 29.32 4.12
C GLU A 308 19.60 28.18 5.09
N LEU A 309 18.50 27.49 4.79
CA LEU A 309 18.04 26.27 5.46
C LEU A 309 18.20 25.12 4.46
N LEU A 310 19.17 24.22 4.70
CA LEU A 310 19.56 23.11 3.81
C LEU A 310 20.05 23.58 2.41
N ARG A 311 21.24 23.13 2.00
CA ARG A 311 22.04 23.80 0.96
C ARG A 311 21.95 23.21 -0.45
N SER A 312 21.35 22.03 -0.64
CA SER A 312 21.34 21.40 -1.96
C SER A 312 20.31 20.28 -2.12
N ASP A 313 20.00 19.98 -3.39
CA ASP A 313 19.22 18.82 -3.85
C ASP A 313 19.74 17.49 -3.25
N SER A 314 21.04 17.40 -2.98
CA SER A 314 21.66 16.23 -2.33
C SER A 314 21.46 16.18 -0.80
N GLU A 315 21.13 17.31 -0.15
CA GLU A 315 20.84 17.41 1.28
C GLU A 315 19.35 17.15 1.59
N GLU A 316 18.44 17.19 0.60
CA GLU A 316 16.99 16.94 0.81
C GLU A 316 16.69 15.52 1.25
N GLU A 317 17.30 14.57 0.55
CA GLU A 317 17.14 13.12 0.78
C GLU A 317 17.79 12.68 2.09
N LEU A 318 18.61 13.55 2.62
CA LEU A 318 19.41 13.42 3.81
C LEU A 318 18.77 14.21 4.97
N PHE A 319 17.55 14.72 4.88
CA PHE A 319 16.95 15.36 6.04
C PHE A 319 16.54 14.34 7.11
N ASN A 320 17.16 14.41 8.29
CA ASN A 320 16.84 13.52 9.42
C ASN A 320 15.99 14.19 10.52
N GLY A 321 15.34 15.31 10.23
CA GLY A 321 14.55 16.08 11.20
C GLY A 321 15.30 17.23 11.87
N TYR A 322 16.63 17.26 11.77
CA TYR A 322 17.45 18.37 12.25
C TYR A 322 17.89 19.24 11.08
N SER A 323 17.83 20.57 11.24
CA SER A 323 18.19 21.51 10.17
C SER A 323 19.42 22.33 10.53
N LYS A 324 20.43 22.30 9.67
CA LYS A 324 21.53 23.27 9.67
C LYS A 324 20.99 24.60 9.15
N VAL A 325 21.19 25.66 9.92
CA VAL A 325 20.88 27.04 9.51
C VAL A 325 22.20 27.76 9.27
N THR A 326 22.39 28.33 8.09
CA THR A 326 23.53 29.19 7.77
C THR A 326 23.04 30.62 7.65
N MET A 327 23.63 31.55 8.40
CA MET A 327 23.28 32.96 8.43
C MET A 327 24.48 33.80 8.00
N GLU A 328 24.28 34.65 6.99
CA GLU A 328 25.21 35.73 6.68
C GLU A 328 24.77 36.97 7.46
N VAL A 329 25.60 37.35 8.44
CA VAL A 329 25.31 38.45 9.36
C VAL A 329 26.23 39.61 9.04
N ASN A 330 25.68 40.82 9.04
CA ASN A 330 26.39 42.04 8.72
C ASN A 330 26.01 43.16 9.69
N THR A 331 26.91 43.45 10.63
CA THR A 331 26.74 44.54 11.60
C THR A 331 27.82 45.60 11.42
N TYR A 332 27.73 46.69 12.18
CA TYR A 332 28.76 47.73 12.20
C TYR A 332 30.11 47.19 12.73
N GLU A 333 30.07 46.23 13.66
CA GLU A 333 31.22 45.62 14.30
C GLU A 333 31.94 44.61 13.38
N GLY A 334 31.23 44.05 12.39
CA GLY A 334 31.78 43.16 11.38
C GLY A 334 30.73 42.30 10.69
N SER A 335 31.14 41.67 9.60
CA SER A 335 30.32 40.67 8.88
C SER A 335 30.91 39.28 9.08
N GLY A 336 30.07 38.25 9.12
CA GLY A 336 30.50 36.87 9.30
C GLY A 336 29.41 35.85 8.95
N CYS A 337 29.85 34.60 8.77
CA CYS A 337 28.97 33.46 8.52
C CYS A 337 28.78 32.69 9.83
N TYR A 338 27.54 32.56 10.28
CA TYR A 338 27.19 31.90 11.53
C TYR A 338 26.32 30.69 11.23
N GLN A 339 26.59 29.57 11.88
CA GLN A 339 25.87 28.33 11.67
C GLN A 339 25.33 27.78 12.99
N GLY A 340 24.13 27.22 12.93
CA GLY A 340 23.50 26.55 14.06
C GLY A 340 22.66 25.37 13.62
N ILE A 341 22.11 24.63 14.58
CA ILE A 341 21.31 23.43 14.33
C ILE A 341 19.98 23.55 15.06
N LEU A 342 18.89 23.40 14.31
CA LEU A 342 17.53 23.30 14.83
C LEU A 342 17.17 21.84 15.11
N LYS A 343 16.46 21.63 16.22
CA LYS A 343 15.81 20.36 16.56
C LYS A 343 14.48 20.22 15.82
N PRO A 344 13.94 18.99 15.75
CA PRO A 344 12.60 18.73 15.22
C PRO A 344 11.47 19.51 15.92
N ASP A 345 11.66 19.92 17.18
CA ASP A 345 10.68 20.72 17.93
C ASP A 345 10.73 22.22 17.62
N GLY A 346 11.64 22.66 16.73
CA GLY A 346 11.84 24.05 16.34
C GLY A 346 12.75 24.85 17.27
N THR A 347 13.26 24.24 18.34
CA THR A 347 14.23 24.89 19.25
C THR A 347 15.66 24.59 18.85
N TRP A 348 16.61 25.43 19.25
CA TRP A 348 18.02 25.28 18.87
C TRP A 348 18.69 24.16 19.67
N LEU A 349 19.35 23.23 18.97
CA LEU A 349 20.31 22.29 19.54
C LEU A 349 21.66 22.97 19.74
N LEU A 350 22.08 23.73 18.73
CA LEU A 350 23.27 24.56 18.73
C LEU A 350 22.86 25.94 18.23
N GLU A 351 22.97 26.97 19.07
CA GLU A 351 22.67 28.34 18.65
C GLU A 351 23.65 28.81 17.56
N PRO A 352 23.29 29.85 16.76
CA PRO A 352 24.19 30.38 15.73
C PRO A 352 25.55 30.80 16.30
N GLU A 353 26.59 30.07 15.92
CA GLU A 353 27.98 30.30 16.29
C GLU A 353 28.82 30.48 15.02
N GLU A 354 29.98 31.12 15.14
CA GLU A 354 30.90 31.24 14.01
C GLU A 354 31.72 29.95 13.84
N VAL A 355 31.07 28.95 13.26
CA VAL A 355 31.56 27.60 13.06
C VAL A 355 31.14 27.09 11.68
N GLN A 356 31.83 26.06 11.19
CA GLN A 356 31.40 25.27 10.05
C GLN A 356 30.78 23.96 10.53
N ILE A 357 29.59 23.64 10.03
CA ILE A 357 28.81 22.46 10.42
C ILE A 357 28.61 21.57 9.20
N THR A 358 29.00 20.31 9.35
CA THR A 358 28.70 19.23 8.40
C THR A 358 27.72 18.27 9.06
N MET A 359 26.51 18.16 8.51
CA MET A 359 25.51 17.20 8.97
C MET A 359 25.78 15.83 8.32
N TYR A 360 25.69 14.74 9.09
CA TYR A 360 25.84 13.37 8.59
C TYR A 360 24.57 12.56 8.81
N PRO A 361 23.44 12.96 8.22
CA PRO A 361 22.12 12.66 8.73
C PRO A 361 21.72 11.18 8.80
N GLU A 362 22.40 10.32 8.06
CA GLU A 362 22.34 8.85 8.17
C GLU A 362 22.64 8.35 9.60
N TRP A 363 23.46 9.11 10.32
CA TRP A 363 23.87 8.89 11.69
C TRP A 363 23.42 10.16 12.41
N PRO A 364 22.59 10.14 13.46
CA PRO A 364 22.09 11.36 14.11
C PRO A 364 23.24 12.19 14.72
N LEU A 365 23.96 12.92 13.87
CA LEU A 365 25.31 13.41 14.12
C LEU A 365 25.67 14.59 13.22
N ALA A 366 26.43 15.52 13.78
CA ALA A 366 27.06 16.62 13.06
C ALA A 366 28.54 16.75 13.46
N VAL A 367 29.38 17.21 12.53
CA VAL A 367 30.74 17.66 12.80
C VAL A 367 30.77 19.18 12.78
N ILE A 368 31.36 19.76 13.82
CA ILE A 368 31.50 21.20 14.01
C ILE A 368 32.99 21.52 13.98
N VAL A 369 33.38 22.47 13.13
CA VAL A 369 34.75 22.97 13.04
C VAL A 369 34.73 24.45 13.41
N ASP A 370 35.53 24.84 14.40
CA ASP A 370 35.68 26.24 14.78
C ASP A 370 36.75 26.97 13.95
N ARG A 371 36.92 28.28 14.17
CA ARG A 371 37.93 29.11 13.49
C ARG A 371 39.38 28.71 13.76
N GLU A 372 39.64 27.91 14.79
CA GLU A 372 40.97 27.41 15.14
C GLU A 372 41.21 26.00 14.58
N ASP A 373 40.34 25.53 13.68
CA ASP A 373 40.34 24.19 13.09
C ASP A 373 40.22 23.07 14.15
N ASN A 374 39.55 23.36 15.29
CA ASN A 374 39.20 22.31 16.24
C ASN A 374 37.92 21.61 15.78
N GLU A 375 37.99 20.29 15.63
CA GLU A 375 36.84 19.47 15.26
C GLU A 375 36.12 18.91 16.50
N ARG A 376 34.78 18.98 16.48
CA ARG A 376 33.88 18.40 17.50
C ARG A 376 32.81 17.58 16.80
N ALA A 377 32.47 16.42 17.36
CA ALA A 377 31.30 15.65 16.93
C ALA A 377 30.14 15.92 17.90
N LEU A 378 28.97 16.24 17.37
CA LEU A 378 27.73 16.48 18.12
C LEU A 378 26.71 15.39 17.79
N LYS A 379 26.31 14.61 18.78
CA LYS A 379 25.21 13.63 18.64
C LYS A 379 23.87 14.37 18.70
N LEU A 380 23.08 14.30 17.63
CA LEU A 380 21.88 15.14 17.43
C LEU A 380 20.73 14.79 18.39
N ASP A 381 20.54 13.51 18.69
CA ASP A 381 19.47 12.98 19.56
C ASP A 381 19.60 13.42 21.02
N THR A 382 20.84 13.51 21.51
CA THR A 382 21.17 13.70 22.94
C THR A 382 21.81 15.07 23.20
N GLY A 383 22.38 15.70 22.17
CA GLY A 383 23.19 16.91 22.29
C GLY A 383 24.57 16.66 22.88
N GLU A 384 25.01 15.39 23.02
CA GLU A 384 26.34 15.08 23.53
C GLU A 384 27.43 15.55 22.55
N ILE A 385 28.43 16.25 23.08
CA ILE A 385 29.56 16.76 22.30
C ILE A 385 30.80 15.94 22.64
N TYR A 386 31.54 15.58 21.60
CA TYR A 386 32.83 14.94 21.68
C TYR A 386 33.91 15.78 20.99
N ASP A 387 34.88 16.26 21.77
CA ASP A 387 35.99 17.07 21.27
C ASP A 387 37.12 16.15 20.74
N ALA A 388 37.44 16.25 19.44
CA ALA A 388 38.54 15.48 18.84
C ALA A 388 39.93 16.12 19.11
N GLY A 389 39.94 17.37 19.59
CA GLY A 389 41.15 18.19 19.72
C GLY A 389 41.65 18.74 18.38
N PRO A 390 42.77 19.48 18.35
CA PRO A 390 43.24 20.15 17.14
C PRO A 390 43.64 19.15 16.05
N GLU A 391 43.44 19.55 14.79
CA GLU A 391 43.94 18.83 13.60
C GLU A 391 45.44 18.52 13.75
N THR A 392 45.77 17.29 14.13
CA THR A 392 47.15 16.80 14.10
C THR A 392 47.31 15.81 12.95
N HIS A 393 47.36 16.36 11.74
CA HIS A 393 47.99 15.85 10.51
C HIS A 393 47.86 14.37 10.10
N SER A 394 46.87 13.59 10.55
CA SER A 394 46.63 12.28 9.92
C SER A 394 45.21 11.72 9.95
N ASN A 395 44.30 12.23 10.79
CA ASN A 395 43.05 11.52 11.09
C ASN A 395 41.87 12.48 11.37
N ASN A 396 41.41 13.24 10.37
CA ASN A 396 40.22 14.10 10.51
C ASN A 396 38.96 13.24 10.70
N LEU A 397 37.96 13.75 11.44
CA LEU A 397 36.68 13.07 11.67
C LEU A 397 36.00 12.72 10.34
N THR A 398 36.06 13.61 9.35
CA THR A 398 35.57 13.40 7.97
C THR A 398 36.12 12.12 7.31
N GLY A 399 37.38 11.76 7.58
CA GLY A 399 37.98 10.51 7.09
C GLY A 399 37.56 9.27 7.89
N ALA A 400 37.24 9.43 9.17
CA ALA A 400 36.67 8.36 9.99
C ALA A 400 35.27 7.96 9.50
N TYR A 401 34.46 8.92 9.03
CA TYR A 401 33.15 8.63 8.43
C TYR A 401 33.24 7.88 7.12
N SER A 402 34.06 8.36 6.17
CA SER A 402 34.19 7.72 4.86
C SER A 402 34.78 6.31 4.98
N SER A 403 35.69 6.08 5.93
CA SER A 403 36.17 4.74 6.23
C SER A 403 35.14 3.85 6.91
N PHE A 404 34.20 4.37 7.69
CA PHE A 404 33.18 3.56 8.37
C PHE A 404 32.34 2.70 7.39
N PHE A 405 31.97 3.25 6.22
CA PHE A 405 31.27 2.50 5.16
C PHE A 405 32.12 1.41 4.48
N HIS A 406 33.42 1.43 4.74
CA HIS A 406 34.42 0.55 4.13
C HIS A 406 35.15 -0.31 5.15
N THR A 407 34.82 -0.18 6.44
CA THR A 407 35.54 -0.83 7.53
C THR A 407 34.76 -2.06 8.00
N GLU A 408 35.43 -3.21 7.95
CA GLU A 408 35.00 -4.41 8.64
C GLU A 408 34.89 -4.13 10.15
N PHE A 409 33.76 -4.46 10.79
CA PHE A 409 33.54 -4.24 12.22
C PHE A 409 34.34 -5.24 13.08
N THR A 410 35.66 -5.14 13.06
CA THR A 410 36.55 -6.05 13.78
C THR A 410 36.86 -5.52 15.18
N GLN A 411 37.39 -6.35 16.08
CA GLN A 411 37.91 -5.85 17.36
C GLN A 411 39.09 -4.87 17.15
N GLU A 412 39.78 -4.98 16.01
CA GLU A 412 40.83 -4.07 15.57
C GLU A 412 40.29 -2.73 15.06
N SER A 413 39.05 -2.69 14.54
CA SER A 413 38.38 -1.43 14.14
C SER A 413 38.12 -0.49 15.33
N PHE A 414 38.16 -1.02 16.55
CA PHE A 414 38.12 -0.28 17.82
C PHE A 414 39.46 -0.29 18.57
N ALA A 415 40.53 -0.79 17.96
CA ALA A 415 41.86 -0.72 18.58
C ALA A 415 42.30 0.73 18.70
N ALA A 416 43.06 1.03 19.76
CA ALA A 416 43.64 2.36 19.96
C ALA A 416 44.67 2.72 18.88
N THR A 417 45.04 1.79 17.99
CA THR A 417 45.90 2.04 16.85
C THR A 417 45.42 1.28 15.61
N ASP A 418 45.44 1.92 14.44
CA ASP A 418 45.17 1.22 13.16
C ASP A 418 46.33 0.29 12.74
N GLY A 419 46.17 -0.44 11.64
CA GLY A 419 47.20 -1.31 11.07
C GLY A 419 48.49 -0.60 10.62
N TRP A 420 48.51 0.75 10.67
CA TRP A 420 49.65 1.62 10.37
C TRP A 420 50.28 2.21 11.64
N GLY A 421 49.71 1.93 12.82
CA GLY A 421 50.19 2.40 14.12
C GLY A 421 49.74 3.82 14.49
N ASN A 422 48.80 4.42 13.76
CA ASN A 422 48.26 5.74 14.11
C ASN A 422 47.31 5.62 15.29
N ASP A 423 47.35 6.54 16.25
CA ASP A 423 46.45 6.56 17.40
C ASP A 423 45.00 6.83 16.96
N GLN A 424 44.15 5.83 17.15
CA GLN A 424 42.72 5.82 16.85
C GLN A 424 41.87 5.97 18.12
N SER A 425 42.48 6.09 19.31
CA SER A 425 41.76 6.18 20.59
C SER A 425 40.74 7.32 20.63
N ARG A 426 41.01 8.39 19.86
CA ARG A 426 40.11 9.54 19.72
C ARG A 426 38.94 9.32 18.75
N GLN A 427 38.94 8.26 17.94
CA GLN A 427 37.82 7.94 17.04
C GLN A 427 36.88 6.87 17.61
N ILE A 428 37.31 6.16 18.66
CA ILE A 428 36.55 5.06 19.28
C ILE A 428 35.13 5.48 19.71
N PRO A 429 34.92 6.63 20.38
CA PRO A 429 33.58 7.05 20.79
C PRO A 429 32.65 7.28 19.60
N LEU A 430 33.16 7.95 18.56
CA LEU A 430 32.41 8.21 17.34
C LEU A 430 32.01 6.91 16.63
N ARG A 431 32.97 5.99 16.40
CA ARG A 431 32.68 4.69 15.77
C ARG A 431 31.68 3.87 16.57
N ARG A 432 31.71 3.98 17.91
CA ARG A 432 30.72 3.33 18.78
C ARG A 432 29.33 3.93 18.58
N TRP A 433 29.19 5.24 18.56
CA TRP A 433 27.90 5.90 18.30
C TRP A 433 27.33 5.54 16.94
N MET A 434 28.18 5.48 15.92
CA MET A 434 27.76 5.01 14.60
C MET A 434 27.28 3.56 14.69
N LEU A 435 28.05 2.62 15.24
CA LEU A 435 27.61 1.23 15.39
C LEU A 435 26.28 1.08 16.16
N GLU A 436 26.11 1.83 17.26
CA GLU A 436 24.86 1.86 18.04
C GLU A 436 23.69 2.35 17.19
N SER A 437 23.87 3.42 16.42
CA SER A 437 22.84 3.93 15.51
C SER A 437 22.49 2.92 14.41
N LEU A 438 23.47 2.17 13.88
CA LEU A 438 23.20 1.11 12.91
C LEU A 438 22.33 0.02 13.53
N GLN A 439 22.66 -0.40 14.76
CA GLN A 439 21.91 -1.43 15.49
C GLN A 439 20.49 -0.98 15.83
N GLU A 440 20.28 0.30 16.14
CA GLU A 440 18.96 0.88 16.41
C GLU A 440 18.07 0.94 15.17
N ASN A 441 18.68 1.07 13.99
CA ASN A 441 17.99 1.14 12.70
C ASN A 441 17.92 -0.20 11.96
N THR A 442 18.51 -1.27 12.51
CA THR A 442 18.34 -2.65 12.04
C THR A 442 17.53 -3.45 13.06
N ASP A 443 17.26 -4.74 12.80
CA ASP A 443 16.65 -5.65 13.79
C ASP A 443 17.59 -5.93 15.01
N GLY A 444 18.45 -4.98 15.39
CA GLY A 444 19.46 -5.09 16.45
C GLY A 444 20.70 -5.89 16.04
N LEU A 445 20.89 -6.13 14.74
CA LEU A 445 21.92 -7.00 14.18
C LEU A 445 22.82 -6.25 13.21
N VAL A 446 24.12 -6.51 13.30
CA VAL A 446 25.13 -5.96 12.39
C VAL A 446 25.91 -7.10 11.77
N TYR A 447 26.24 -6.98 10.49
CA TYR A 447 27.07 -7.95 9.81
C TYR A 447 28.56 -7.76 10.17
N ASP A 448 29.21 -8.87 10.54
CA ASP A 448 30.64 -8.96 10.86
C ASP A 448 31.30 -9.88 9.83
N SER A 449 32.14 -9.32 8.97
CA SER A 449 32.79 -10.04 7.86
C SER A 449 33.86 -11.02 8.32
N GLU A 450 34.56 -10.76 9.44
CA GLU A 450 35.54 -11.71 10.01
C GLU A 450 34.85 -12.99 10.48
N MET A 451 33.69 -12.83 11.11
CA MET A 451 32.90 -13.97 11.58
C MET A 451 32.02 -14.58 10.49
N ASN A 452 31.87 -13.88 9.36
CA ASN A 452 30.88 -14.12 8.32
C ASN A 452 29.51 -14.42 8.96
N ALA A 453 28.99 -13.44 9.71
CA ALA A 453 27.83 -13.63 10.56
C ALA A 453 27.14 -12.31 10.92
N PHE A 454 25.86 -12.37 11.28
CA PHE A 454 25.22 -11.28 12.01
C PHE A 454 25.45 -11.43 13.51
N VAL A 455 25.82 -10.33 14.16
CA VAL A 455 26.13 -10.25 15.58
C VAL A 455 25.22 -9.26 16.31
N ASP A 456 25.03 -9.50 17.61
CA ASP A 456 24.36 -8.56 18.51
C ASP A 456 25.30 -7.43 18.98
N LYS A 457 24.78 -6.52 19.82
CA LYS A 457 25.54 -5.41 20.42
C LYS A 457 26.76 -5.82 21.25
N GLU A 458 26.82 -7.07 21.71
CA GLU A 458 27.94 -7.63 22.47
C GLU A 458 28.92 -8.39 21.55
N ARG A 459 28.73 -8.26 20.21
CA ARG A 459 29.46 -8.98 19.17
C ARG A 459 29.31 -10.51 19.30
N LYS A 460 28.21 -11.00 19.89
CA LYS A 460 27.91 -12.43 19.90
C LYS A 460 27.27 -12.80 18.59
N LYS A 461 27.78 -13.86 17.97
CA LYS A 461 27.20 -14.47 16.76
C LYS A 461 25.74 -14.87 17.02
N VAL A 462 24.82 -14.30 16.23
CA VAL A 462 23.38 -14.60 16.26
C VAL A 462 22.98 -15.42 15.03
N ILE A 463 23.42 -15.02 13.84
CA ILE A 463 23.15 -15.73 12.58
C ILE A 463 24.47 -16.10 11.93
N ASP A 464 24.73 -17.39 11.78
CA ASP A 464 25.98 -17.89 11.18
C ASP A 464 25.83 -18.00 9.65
N LEU A 465 26.66 -17.29 8.90
CA LEU A 465 26.67 -17.33 7.43
C LEU A 465 27.89 -18.08 6.88
N SER A 466 28.62 -18.83 7.71
CA SER A 466 29.82 -19.56 7.30
C SER A 466 29.61 -20.60 6.18
N GLU A 467 28.38 -21.03 5.93
CA GLU A 467 28.05 -21.89 4.79
C GLU A 467 28.06 -21.16 3.44
N TYR A 468 27.97 -19.83 3.46
CA TYR A 468 27.96 -18.98 2.26
C TYR A 468 29.35 -18.43 1.97
N THR A 469 29.73 -18.44 0.68
CA THR A 469 30.97 -17.78 0.24
C THR A 469 30.73 -16.28 0.15
N HIS A 470 31.34 -15.54 1.06
CA HIS A 470 31.25 -14.08 1.15
C HIS A 470 31.82 -13.38 -0.09
N VAL A 471 31.19 -12.27 -0.47
CA VAL A 471 31.70 -11.33 -1.47
C VAL A 471 32.30 -10.14 -0.71
N GLU A 472 33.62 -9.88 -0.86
CA GLU A 472 34.40 -8.90 -0.07
C GLU A 472 33.77 -7.50 0.05
N ASP A 473 32.94 -7.09 -0.92
CA ASP A 473 32.29 -5.76 -0.95
C ASP A 473 30.77 -5.78 -0.61
N ASN A 474 30.23 -6.88 -0.06
CA ASN A 474 28.83 -6.97 0.35
C ASN A 474 28.68 -6.75 1.87
N VAL A 475 27.92 -5.72 2.26
CA VAL A 475 27.54 -5.47 3.66
C VAL A 475 26.04 -5.73 3.79
N PRO A 476 25.62 -6.98 4.05
CA PRO A 476 24.21 -7.32 4.16
C PRO A 476 23.62 -6.66 5.40
N VAL A 477 22.36 -6.24 5.28
CA VAL A 477 21.63 -5.55 6.33
C VAL A 477 20.41 -6.41 6.69
N PHE A 478 20.19 -6.59 7.99
CA PHE A 478 19.10 -7.41 8.49
C PHE A 478 17.93 -6.51 8.92
N THR A 479 16.86 -6.53 8.15
CA THR A 479 15.65 -5.71 8.36
C THR A 479 14.40 -6.55 8.18
N ASN A 480 13.39 -6.31 9.01
CA ASN A 480 12.09 -6.98 8.92
C ASN A 480 12.19 -8.51 8.94
N GLY A 481 13.21 -9.05 9.62
CA GLY A 481 13.43 -10.49 9.74
C GLY A 481 14.19 -11.17 8.61
N TYR A 482 14.73 -10.41 7.65
CA TYR A 482 15.42 -10.96 6.50
C TYR A 482 16.67 -10.16 6.13
N ALA A 483 17.56 -10.75 5.34
CA ALA A 483 18.69 -10.05 4.72
C ALA A 483 18.95 -10.57 3.30
N LEU A 484 19.22 -9.68 2.36
CA LEU A 484 19.76 -10.05 1.06
C LEU A 484 21.27 -10.35 1.21
N LEU A 485 21.68 -11.49 0.70
CA LEU A 485 23.08 -11.88 0.59
C LEU A 485 23.50 -11.96 -0.88
N LEU A 486 24.67 -11.40 -1.18
CA LEU A 486 25.42 -11.79 -2.36
C LEU A 486 26.35 -12.95 -2.00
N VAL A 487 26.26 -14.02 -2.78
CA VAL A 487 27.01 -15.27 -2.55
C VAL A 487 27.73 -15.69 -3.81
N GLN A 488 28.85 -16.38 -3.66
CA GLN A 488 29.58 -16.96 -4.80
C GLN A 488 29.40 -18.48 -4.89
N ASN A 489 29.34 -18.98 -6.12
CA ASN A 489 29.48 -20.42 -6.36
C ASN A 489 30.97 -20.83 -6.33
N PRO A 490 31.29 -22.14 -6.36
CA PRO A 490 32.68 -22.61 -6.36
C PRO A 490 33.54 -22.13 -7.55
N ASP A 491 32.90 -21.71 -8.64
CA ASP A 491 33.57 -21.20 -9.84
C ASP A 491 33.83 -19.66 -9.76
N GLY A 492 33.36 -19.00 -8.71
CA GLY A 492 33.51 -17.55 -8.47
C GLY A 492 32.42 -16.67 -9.09
N ASP A 493 31.38 -17.26 -9.69
CA ASP A 493 30.23 -16.49 -10.19
C ASP A 493 29.35 -16.01 -9.01
N THR A 494 28.92 -14.75 -9.08
CA THR A 494 28.06 -14.12 -8.06
C THR A 494 26.57 -14.41 -8.30
N TYR A 495 25.88 -14.71 -7.21
CA TYR A 495 24.44 -14.92 -7.10
C TYR A 495 23.88 -14.06 -5.97
N TYR A 496 22.58 -13.88 -5.93
CA TYR A 496 21.87 -13.29 -4.80
C TYR A 496 20.85 -14.27 -4.22
N THR A 497 20.62 -14.17 -2.92
CA THR A 497 19.58 -14.88 -2.18
C THR A 497 19.10 -14.01 -1.03
N VAL A 498 17.96 -14.35 -0.43
CA VAL A 498 17.55 -13.80 0.87
C VAL A 498 17.71 -14.88 1.93
N VAL A 499 18.12 -14.50 3.14
CA VAL A 499 18.14 -15.35 4.34
C VAL A 499 17.20 -14.84 5.41
N ASP A 500 16.65 -15.76 6.20
CA ASP A 500 15.80 -15.48 7.36
C ASP A 500 16.61 -15.35 8.68
N LYS A 501 15.89 -15.22 9.80
CA LYS A 501 16.48 -15.13 11.17
C LYS A 501 17.26 -16.36 11.61
N GLU A 502 17.10 -17.49 10.92
CA GLU A 502 17.84 -18.72 11.18
C GLU A 502 19.08 -18.86 10.28
N GLY A 503 19.29 -17.90 9.36
CA GLY A 503 20.35 -17.94 8.35
C GLY A 503 20.03 -18.85 7.17
N LYS A 504 18.77 -19.30 7.04
CA LYS A 504 18.36 -20.19 5.96
C LYS A 504 17.91 -19.39 4.76
N ARG A 505 18.27 -19.89 3.57
CA ARG A 505 17.79 -19.34 2.30
C ARG A 505 16.27 -19.43 2.20
N VAL A 506 15.66 -18.32 1.79
CA VAL A 506 14.23 -18.24 1.47
C VAL A 506 13.95 -18.82 0.08
N PHE A 507 14.87 -18.62 -0.87
CA PHE A 507 14.80 -19.17 -2.23
C PHE A 507 16.18 -19.61 -2.73
N GLU A 508 16.21 -20.38 -3.82
CA GLU A 508 17.48 -20.80 -4.42
C GLU A 508 18.23 -19.63 -5.08
N PRO A 509 19.56 -19.51 -4.89
CA PRO A 509 20.31 -18.35 -5.37
C PRO A 509 20.14 -18.09 -6.86
N LYS A 510 19.90 -16.83 -7.20
CA LYS A 510 19.67 -16.39 -8.58
C LYS A 510 20.87 -15.65 -9.12
N LYS A 511 21.13 -15.83 -10.41
CA LYS A 511 22.32 -15.28 -11.04
C LYS A 511 22.31 -13.76 -10.95
N TRP A 512 23.40 -13.18 -10.46
CA TRP A 512 23.56 -11.74 -10.38
C TRP A 512 24.01 -11.20 -11.75
N GLY A 513 23.20 -10.32 -12.35
CA GLY A 513 23.30 -9.88 -13.75
C GLY A 513 24.46 -8.93 -14.11
N SER A 514 25.56 -8.92 -13.36
CA SER A 514 26.70 -7.99 -13.55
C SER A 514 26.38 -6.51 -13.26
N TYR A 515 25.38 -6.24 -12.45
CA TYR A 515 25.20 -4.93 -11.82
C TYR A 515 26.25 -4.79 -10.71
N GLY A 516 26.65 -3.57 -10.34
CA GLY A 516 27.66 -3.35 -9.31
C GLY A 516 27.24 -3.84 -7.92
N ARG A 517 27.63 -3.14 -6.87
CA ARG A 517 27.13 -3.42 -5.52
C ARG A 517 25.60 -3.32 -5.50
N GLY A 518 24.96 -4.28 -4.83
CA GLY A 518 23.50 -4.38 -4.67
C GLY A 518 23.13 -4.51 -3.21
N TYR A 519 22.22 -3.67 -2.73
CA TYR A 519 21.57 -3.77 -1.42
C TYR A 519 20.10 -4.10 -1.61
N ALA A 520 19.43 -4.74 -0.65
CA ALA A 520 17.98 -4.89 -0.69
C ALA A 520 17.29 -4.09 0.40
N TYR A 521 16.15 -3.49 0.05
CA TYR A 521 15.15 -3.08 1.02
C TYR A 521 14.03 -4.13 1.07
N ILE A 522 13.75 -4.65 2.26
CA ILE A 522 12.74 -5.69 2.46
C ILE A 522 11.49 -5.05 3.08
N THR A 523 10.36 -5.17 2.41
CA THR A 523 9.06 -4.63 2.84
C THR A 523 7.98 -5.68 2.69
N GLY A 524 7.44 -6.14 3.83
CA GLY A 524 6.43 -7.19 3.85
C GLY A 524 6.89 -8.47 3.15
N ASP A 525 6.16 -8.87 2.13
CA ASP A 525 6.40 -10.04 1.28
C ASP A 525 7.23 -9.72 0.02
N ARG A 526 7.92 -8.57 -0.01
CA ARG A 526 8.64 -8.07 -1.18
C ARG A 526 10.00 -7.51 -0.82
N PHE A 527 10.86 -7.40 -1.83
CA PHE A 527 12.10 -6.64 -1.71
C PHE A 527 12.46 -5.90 -2.98
N LEU A 528 13.19 -4.81 -2.82
CA LEU A 528 13.73 -3.98 -3.89
C LEU A 528 15.25 -4.07 -3.84
N ILE A 529 15.90 -4.33 -4.98
CA ILE A 529 17.36 -4.31 -5.06
C ILE A 529 17.82 -2.95 -5.59
N THR A 530 18.71 -2.29 -4.86
CA THR A 530 19.26 -0.96 -5.19
C THR A 530 20.79 -1.01 -5.31
N SER A 531 21.38 -0.02 -5.97
CA SER A 531 22.83 0.17 -6.11
C SER A 531 23.25 1.53 -5.56
N PRO A 532 24.52 1.78 -5.21
CA PRO A 532 25.42 1.06 -4.32
C PRO A 532 25.35 1.63 -2.87
N ILE A 533 24.17 2.01 -2.42
CA ILE A 533 24.00 2.72 -1.13
C ILE A 533 23.03 1.92 -0.25
N ALA A 534 23.35 1.82 1.04
CA ALA A 534 22.58 1.03 1.98
C ALA A 534 21.17 1.66 2.16
N PRO A 535 20.08 0.95 1.85
CA PRO A 535 18.74 1.51 1.69
C PRO A 535 18.08 1.93 3.00
N GLN A 536 18.71 1.66 4.14
CA GLN A 536 18.32 2.25 5.43
C GLN A 536 18.66 3.75 5.54
N PHE A 537 19.52 4.27 4.63
CA PHE A 537 19.99 5.65 4.66
C PHE A 537 19.45 6.51 3.51
N TYR A 538 18.84 5.88 2.49
CA TYR A 538 18.24 6.57 1.35
C TYR A 538 16.93 5.92 0.95
N ALA A 539 15.93 6.76 0.68
CA ALA A 539 14.55 6.33 0.47
C ALA A 539 14.28 5.68 -0.91
N PHE A 540 15.25 5.55 -1.84
CA PHE A 540 14.96 5.09 -3.21
C PHE A 540 16.04 4.22 -3.85
N ALA A 541 15.64 3.48 -4.87
CA ALA A 541 16.53 2.77 -5.77
C ALA A 541 16.63 3.49 -7.13
N PRO A 542 17.83 3.87 -7.61
CA PRO A 542 18.01 4.34 -8.98
C PRO A 542 18.42 3.20 -9.93
N ASN A 543 17.67 3.10 -11.04
CA ASN A 543 17.96 2.40 -12.29
C ASN A 543 18.00 0.85 -12.35
N LEU A 544 17.35 0.37 -13.44
CA LEU A 544 17.35 -0.95 -14.11
C LEU A 544 16.23 -1.92 -13.72
N GLY A 545 15.12 -1.90 -14.48
CA GLY A 545 14.14 -2.98 -14.47
C GLY A 545 13.56 -3.29 -13.09
N MET A 546 13.41 -2.25 -12.28
CA MET A 546 13.15 -2.30 -10.84
C MET A 546 11.67 -2.58 -10.56
N ALA A 547 11.27 -3.83 -10.75
CA ALA A 547 10.08 -4.35 -10.13
C ALA A 547 10.40 -4.75 -8.69
N TYR A 548 9.40 -4.66 -7.82
CA TYR A 548 9.45 -5.43 -6.60
C TYR A 548 9.66 -6.90 -6.94
N MET A 549 10.54 -7.52 -6.17
CA MET A 549 10.76 -8.95 -6.22
C MET A 549 9.90 -9.57 -5.13
N ASP A 550 9.20 -10.64 -5.46
CA ASP A 550 8.51 -11.45 -4.46
C ASP A 550 9.56 -12.09 -3.53
N LEU A 551 9.39 -11.93 -2.22
CA LEU A 551 10.38 -12.34 -1.22
C LEU A 551 10.58 -13.85 -1.18
N LEU A 552 9.53 -14.63 -1.45
CA LEU A 552 9.55 -16.08 -1.35
C LEU A 552 10.16 -16.75 -2.57
N THR A 553 10.06 -16.12 -3.73
CA THR A 553 10.48 -16.70 -5.01
C THR A 553 11.70 -16.00 -5.58
N GLY A 554 11.94 -14.74 -5.20
CA GLY A 554 12.93 -13.84 -5.80
C GLY A 554 12.63 -13.52 -7.27
N GLU A 555 11.39 -13.67 -7.74
CA GLU A 555 10.98 -13.31 -9.10
C GLU A 555 10.43 -11.87 -9.15
N PRO A 556 10.59 -11.15 -10.26
CA PRO A 556 9.95 -9.85 -10.42
C PRO A 556 8.43 -9.99 -10.44
N ILE A 557 7.74 -9.05 -9.82
CA ILE A 557 6.28 -8.98 -9.87
C ILE A 557 5.87 -8.28 -11.17
N ASP A 558 5.15 -9.00 -12.04
CA ASP A 558 4.71 -8.52 -13.35
C ASP A 558 3.85 -7.24 -13.23
N GLY A 559 4.05 -6.29 -14.15
CA GLY A 559 3.26 -5.06 -14.25
C GLY A 559 3.75 -3.89 -13.38
N MET A 560 4.75 -4.09 -12.52
CA MET A 560 5.31 -3.04 -11.66
C MET A 560 6.69 -2.57 -12.16
N SER A 561 6.76 -1.96 -13.35
CA SER A 561 8.00 -1.35 -13.87
C SER A 561 7.91 0.17 -13.88
N TYR A 562 8.79 0.84 -13.14
CA TYR A 562 8.85 2.29 -13.01
C TYR A 562 10.29 2.81 -13.16
N GLU A 563 10.45 4.11 -13.47
CA GLU A 563 11.75 4.75 -13.59
C GLU A 563 12.40 4.93 -12.22
N LYS A 564 11.59 5.29 -11.21
CA LYS A 564 11.97 5.28 -9.79
C LYS A 564 10.86 4.65 -8.96
N MET A 565 11.25 3.93 -7.92
CA MET A 565 10.33 3.30 -6.98
C MET A 565 10.90 3.41 -5.58
N TYR A 566 10.08 3.91 -4.66
CA TYR A 566 10.38 3.97 -3.24
C TYR A 566 9.80 2.73 -2.55
N PRO A 567 10.39 2.31 -1.41
CA PRO A 567 9.85 1.26 -0.57
C PRO A 567 8.38 1.45 -0.18
N TYR A 568 7.63 0.34 -0.06
CA TYR A 568 6.30 0.36 0.54
C TYR A 568 6.40 0.78 2.01
N VAL A 569 5.55 1.73 2.38
CA VAL A 569 5.25 2.10 3.76
C VAL A 569 3.79 1.78 4.00
N GLY A 570 3.54 0.76 4.83
CA GLY A 570 2.23 0.14 4.93
C GLY A 570 1.84 -0.51 3.60
N GLU A 571 0.75 -0.04 2.99
CA GLU A 571 0.20 -0.59 1.75
C GLU A 571 0.46 0.31 0.52
N ILE A 572 1.28 1.37 0.67
CA ILE A 572 1.47 2.39 -0.36
C ILE A 572 2.95 2.59 -0.69
N ALA A 573 3.28 2.76 -1.97
CA ALA A 573 4.61 3.16 -2.45
C ALA A 573 4.53 4.37 -3.38
N LEU A 574 5.56 5.22 -3.35
CA LEU A 574 5.75 6.30 -4.33
C LEU A 574 6.52 5.76 -5.54
N VAL A 575 6.05 6.06 -6.73
CA VAL A 575 6.71 5.69 -7.99
C VAL A 575 6.80 6.88 -8.93
N MET A 576 7.77 6.83 -9.84
CA MET A 576 7.92 7.79 -10.94
C MET A 576 7.90 7.01 -12.25
N ASN A 577 6.96 7.34 -13.13
CA ASN A 577 6.84 6.71 -14.44
C ASN A 577 7.84 7.29 -15.45
N GLU A 578 7.93 6.68 -16.64
CA GLU A 578 8.90 7.06 -17.70
C GLU A 578 8.71 8.49 -18.25
N LEU A 579 7.58 9.14 -17.94
CA LEU A 579 7.31 10.52 -18.32
C LEU A 579 7.75 11.52 -17.23
N GLY A 580 8.27 11.02 -16.10
CA GLY A 580 8.69 11.82 -14.96
C GLY A 580 7.54 12.25 -14.03
N TYR A 581 6.33 11.72 -14.23
CA TYR A 581 5.22 11.97 -13.30
C TYR A 581 5.28 11.02 -12.12
N TYR A 582 4.89 11.54 -10.96
CA TYR A 582 4.80 10.79 -9.72
C TYR A 582 3.40 10.21 -9.56
N ASP A 583 3.34 8.96 -9.10
CA ASP A 583 2.10 8.27 -8.74
C ASP A 583 2.30 7.61 -7.37
N TYR A 584 1.24 7.52 -6.55
CA TYR A 584 1.24 6.60 -5.41
C TYR A 584 0.50 5.33 -5.78
N ILE A 585 1.11 4.17 -5.53
CA ILE A 585 0.53 2.87 -5.87
C ILE A 585 0.23 2.04 -4.63
N ASP A 586 -0.80 1.20 -4.72
CA ASP A 586 -1.08 0.16 -3.74
C ASP A 586 -0.21 -1.08 -3.95
N LEU A 587 -0.36 -2.09 -3.08
CA LEU A 587 0.34 -3.36 -3.19
C LEU A 587 0.07 -4.09 -4.53
N ASP A 588 -1.04 -3.87 -5.20
CA ASP A 588 -1.32 -4.52 -6.48
C ASP A 588 -0.76 -3.71 -7.67
N GLY A 589 -0.13 -2.56 -7.39
CA GLY A 589 0.41 -1.65 -8.39
C GLY A 589 -0.62 -0.68 -8.97
N ASN A 590 -1.81 -0.59 -8.38
CA ASN A 590 -2.84 0.35 -8.83
C ASN A 590 -2.56 1.76 -8.31
N VAL A 591 -2.76 2.77 -9.15
CA VAL A 591 -2.61 4.19 -8.76
C VAL A 591 -3.74 4.62 -7.81
N ILE A 592 -3.36 5.13 -6.64
CA ILE A 592 -4.23 5.64 -5.59
C ILE A 592 -4.37 7.17 -5.69
N PHE A 593 -3.29 7.89 -6.00
CA PHE A 593 -3.27 9.35 -6.16
C PHE A 593 -2.46 9.74 -7.38
#